data_AF-A0A1A8APG0-F1
#
_entry.id   AF-A0A1A8APG0-F1
#
_cell.length_a   1.000
_cell.length_b   1.000
_cell.length_c   1.000
_cell.angle_alpha   90.00
_cell.angle_beta   90.00
_cell.angle_gamma   90.00
#
_symmetry.space_group_name_H-M   'P 1'
#
loop_
_entity.id
_entity.type
_entity.pdbx_description
1 polymer ?
#
loop_
_entity_poly.entity_id
_entity_poly.type
_entity_poly.pdbx_seq_one_letter_code
_entity_poly.pdbx_strand_id
1 'polypeptide(L)'
;PDAMTKWDAYFQALKASTESALPDNEKKDSILGAYWVAQMGSLQASASCNAKQSHYSSEEVLFANSWMNSAEYVSAAHFHSSLEKSVKFLTPLPSRVLREGDVAPNIADLTPEENHSLSIFSWMRSINTFLGGTLVNMWKGAMCSVTTREQGRQMLEQLLLNPSFATTSFLSLITGMTTSC
;
A
#
# COMPACT_ATOMS: atom_id res chain seq x y z
N PRO A 1 -17.00 11.35 11.47
CA PRO A 1 -17.01 12.73 10.93
C PRO A 1 -15.81 13.02 10.02
N ASP A 2 -14.59 12.79 10.53
CA ASP A 2 -13.34 13.06 9.79
C ASP A 2 -13.23 12.33 8.43
N ALA A 3 -13.51 11.01 8.38
CA ALA A 3 -13.51 10.27 7.12
C ALA A 3 -14.49 10.86 6.09
N MET A 4 -15.68 11.31 6.52
CA MET A 4 -16.67 11.92 5.64
C MET A 4 -16.17 13.24 5.04
N THR A 5 -15.52 14.08 5.84
CA THR A 5 -14.91 15.33 5.36
C THR A 5 -13.83 15.06 4.30
N LYS A 6 -13.02 14.01 4.48
CA LYS A 6 -12.00 13.63 3.50
C LYS A 6 -12.61 13.09 2.21
N TRP A 7 -13.70 12.31 2.29
CA TRP A 7 -14.45 11.87 1.11
C TRP A 7 -15.11 13.03 0.37
N ASP A 8 -15.70 13.99 1.08
CA ASP A 8 -16.23 15.22 0.47
C ASP A 8 -15.13 15.98 -0.28
N ALA A 9 -13.96 16.16 0.34
CA ALA A 9 -12.81 16.80 -0.31
C ALA A 9 -12.39 16.09 -1.62
N TYR A 10 -12.41 14.76 -1.67
CA TYR A 10 -12.17 14.00 -2.89
C TYR A 10 -13.20 14.31 -3.99
N PHE A 11 -14.49 14.31 -3.66
CA PHE A 11 -15.54 14.62 -4.64
C PHE A 11 -15.50 16.08 -5.11
N GLN A 12 -15.13 17.02 -4.24
CA GLN A 12 -14.88 18.42 -4.65
C GLN A 12 -13.67 18.53 -5.57
N ALA A 13 -12.58 17.78 -5.29
CA ALA A 13 -11.40 17.75 -6.16
C ALA A 13 -11.71 17.19 -7.55
N LEU A 14 -12.54 16.14 -7.63
CA LEU A 14 -13.05 15.63 -8.91
C LEU A 14 -13.80 16.71 -9.69
N LYS A 15 -14.70 17.45 -9.04
CA LYS A 15 -15.46 18.53 -9.68
C LYS A 15 -14.54 19.66 -10.14
N ALA A 16 -13.59 20.10 -9.31
CA ALA A 16 -12.65 21.16 -9.68
C ALA A 16 -11.73 20.75 -10.83
N SER A 17 -11.40 19.45 -10.95
CA SER A 17 -10.50 18.96 -11.99
C SER A 17 -11.06 19.13 -13.42
N THR A 18 -12.39 19.16 -13.59
CA THR A 18 -13.00 19.33 -14.92
C THR A 18 -12.78 20.73 -15.50
N GLU A 19 -12.55 21.72 -14.64
CA GLU A 19 -12.32 23.12 -15.01
C GLU A 19 -10.82 23.49 -14.94
N SER A 20 -9.96 22.58 -14.48
CA SER A 20 -8.54 22.82 -14.29
C SER A 20 -7.78 22.86 -15.62
N ALA A 21 -6.90 23.87 -15.75
CA ALA A 21 -5.96 24.01 -16.87
C ALA A 21 -4.67 23.20 -16.70
N LEU A 22 -4.51 22.44 -15.61
CA LEU A 22 -3.33 21.61 -15.38
C LEU A 22 -3.20 20.52 -16.46
N PRO A 23 -2.00 19.94 -16.64
CA PRO A 23 -1.83 18.72 -17.41
C PRO A 23 -2.64 17.54 -16.84
N ASP A 24 -3.13 16.63 -17.69
CA ASP A 24 -3.99 15.51 -17.27
C ASP A 24 -3.34 14.58 -16.25
N ASN A 25 -2.02 14.37 -16.34
CA ASN A 25 -1.25 13.59 -15.38
C ASN A 25 -1.26 14.23 -13.99
N GLU A 26 -1.15 15.56 -13.90
CA GLU A 26 -1.20 16.30 -12.63
C GLU A 26 -2.62 16.31 -12.05
N LYS A 27 -3.66 16.48 -12.89
CA LYS A 27 -5.05 16.36 -12.45
C LYS A 27 -5.32 14.97 -11.86
N LYS A 28 -4.96 13.92 -12.60
CA LYS A 28 -5.15 12.53 -12.16
C LYS A 28 -4.41 12.27 -10.85
N ASP A 29 -3.16 12.70 -10.75
CA ASP A 29 -2.36 12.51 -9.55
C ASP A 29 -2.94 13.26 -8.33
N SER A 30 -3.42 14.49 -8.51
CA SER A 30 -4.10 15.26 -7.46
C SER A 30 -5.40 14.58 -6.98
N ILE A 31 -6.22 14.09 -7.92
CA ILE A 31 -7.45 13.34 -7.61
C ILE A 31 -7.12 12.06 -6.84
N LEU A 32 -6.10 11.32 -7.25
CA LEU A 32 -5.66 10.10 -6.56
C LEU A 32 -5.13 10.41 -5.16
N GLY A 33 -4.42 11.53 -4.97
CA GLY A 33 -4.00 11.99 -3.66
C GLY A 33 -5.19 12.23 -2.72
N ALA A 34 -6.20 12.96 -3.18
CA ALA A 34 -7.41 13.19 -2.39
C ALA A 34 -8.18 11.88 -2.08
N TYR A 35 -8.25 10.96 -3.05
CA TYR A 35 -8.82 9.62 -2.86
C TYR A 35 -8.09 8.84 -1.76
N TRP A 36 -6.77 8.80 -1.80
CA TRP A 36 -5.97 8.06 -0.82
C TRP A 36 -6.02 8.69 0.57
N VAL A 37 -6.07 10.02 0.68
CA VAL A 37 -6.35 10.69 1.95
C VAL A 37 -7.68 10.23 2.54
N ALA A 38 -8.74 10.16 1.73
CA ALA A 38 -10.04 9.67 2.17
C ALA A 38 -10.02 8.19 2.57
N GLN A 39 -9.36 7.33 1.79
CA GLN A 39 -9.20 5.92 2.12
C GLN A 39 -8.44 5.71 3.43
N MET A 40 -7.35 6.43 3.64
CA MET A 40 -6.58 6.37 4.90
C MET A 40 -7.42 6.87 6.09
N GLY A 41 -8.27 7.88 5.88
CA GLY A 41 -9.24 8.32 6.89
C GLY A 41 -10.25 7.23 7.27
N SER A 42 -10.79 6.51 6.28
CA SER A 42 -11.65 5.33 6.52
C SER A 42 -10.90 4.22 7.27
N LEU A 43 -9.64 3.95 6.90
CA LEU A 43 -8.82 2.93 7.55
C LEU A 43 -8.52 3.29 9.02
N GLN A 44 -8.26 4.56 9.31
CA GLN A 44 -8.08 5.01 10.70
C GLN A 44 -9.37 4.86 11.51
N ALA A 45 -10.52 5.19 10.91
CA ALA A 45 -11.82 5.02 11.55
C ALA A 45 -12.14 3.54 11.83
N SER A 46 -11.63 2.60 11.04
CA SER A 46 -11.86 1.16 11.24
C SER A 46 -11.17 0.60 12.48
N ALA A 47 -10.30 1.36 13.14
CA ALA A 47 -9.72 0.98 14.44
C ALA A 47 -10.77 0.66 15.51
N SER A 48 -12.00 1.20 15.40
CA SER A 48 -13.12 0.81 16.25
C SER A 48 -13.47 -0.69 16.16
N CYS A 49 -13.05 -1.35 15.09
CA CYS A 49 -13.27 -2.78 14.84
C CYS A 49 -12.14 -3.67 15.37
N ASN A 50 -11.10 -3.13 16.02
CA ASN A 50 -9.93 -3.90 16.45
C ASN A 50 -10.28 -5.11 17.34
N ALA A 51 -11.34 -5.01 18.16
CA ALA A 51 -11.79 -6.13 18.99
C ALA A 51 -12.16 -7.39 18.16
N LYS A 52 -12.54 -7.22 16.89
CA LYS A 52 -12.86 -8.33 15.98
C LYS A 52 -11.66 -9.19 15.61
N GLN A 53 -10.43 -8.67 15.77
CA GLN A 53 -9.21 -9.44 15.51
C GLN A 53 -9.08 -10.65 16.44
N SER A 54 -9.68 -10.60 17.64
CA SER A 54 -9.68 -11.73 18.60
C SER A 54 -10.39 -12.99 18.10
N HIS A 55 -11.14 -12.91 17.00
CA HIS A 55 -11.81 -14.05 16.38
C HIS A 55 -10.94 -14.82 15.37
N TYR A 56 -9.72 -14.35 15.11
CA TYR A 56 -8.83 -14.90 14.10
C TYR A 56 -7.55 -15.46 14.72
N SER A 57 -6.85 -16.31 13.97
CA SER A 57 -5.53 -16.83 14.35
C SER A 57 -4.52 -15.68 14.47
N SER A 58 -3.43 -15.91 15.20
CA SER A 58 -2.32 -14.96 15.27
C SER A 58 -1.75 -14.63 13.88
N GLU A 59 -1.67 -15.62 13.00
CA GLU A 59 -1.15 -15.55 11.65
C GLU A 59 -2.00 -14.63 10.78
N GLU A 60 -3.33 -14.77 10.84
CA GLU A 60 -4.26 -13.90 10.12
C GLU A 60 -4.21 -12.47 10.66
N VAL A 61 -4.14 -12.30 11.98
CA VAL A 61 -4.00 -10.97 12.59
C VAL A 61 -2.68 -10.32 12.18
N LEU A 62 -1.58 -11.09 12.11
CA LEU A 62 -0.29 -10.59 11.63
C LEU A 62 -0.35 -10.20 10.15
N PHE A 63 -1.03 -10.98 9.32
CA PHE A 63 -1.27 -10.62 7.92
C PHE A 63 -2.10 -9.33 7.81
N ALA A 64 -3.22 -9.22 8.52
CA ALA A 64 -4.05 -8.01 8.54
C ALA A 64 -3.25 -6.77 8.94
N ASN A 65 -2.39 -6.87 9.96
CA ASN A 65 -1.51 -5.77 10.35
C ASN A 65 -0.46 -5.43 9.28
N SER A 66 0.06 -6.44 8.57
CA SER A 66 1.02 -6.25 7.48
C SER A 66 0.37 -5.59 6.26
N TRP A 67 -0.84 -6.03 5.93
CA TRP A 67 -1.70 -5.44 4.92
C TRP A 67 -2.03 -3.97 5.25
N MET A 68 -2.44 -3.68 6.48
CA MET A 68 -2.71 -2.30 6.92
C MET A 68 -1.46 -1.42 6.84
N ASN A 69 -0.27 -1.93 7.20
CA ASN A 69 0.98 -1.19 7.05
C ASN A 69 1.28 -0.85 5.58
N SER A 70 0.98 -1.76 4.65
CA SER A 70 1.18 -1.54 3.22
C SER A 70 0.35 -0.39 2.65
N ALA A 71 -0.80 -0.06 3.27
CA ALA A 71 -1.67 1.03 2.84
C ALA A 71 -0.95 2.40 2.85
N GLU A 72 0.00 2.60 3.78
CA GLU A 72 0.84 3.81 3.83
C GLU A 72 1.69 3.97 2.56
N TYR A 73 2.21 2.86 2.03
CA TYR A 73 3.05 2.88 0.83
C TYR A 73 2.22 3.13 -0.43
N VAL A 74 1.11 2.41 -0.55
CA VAL A 74 0.16 2.51 -1.67
C VAL A 74 -0.47 3.91 -1.71
N SER A 75 -0.82 4.46 -0.54
CA SER A 75 -1.34 5.82 -0.39
C SER A 75 -0.32 6.86 -0.84
N ALA A 76 0.92 6.80 -0.35
CA ALA A 76 1.94 7.78 -0.72
C ALA A 76 2.28 7.75 -2.21
N ALA A 77 2.23 6.58 -2.85
CA ALA A 77 2.46 6.43 -4.28
C ALA A 77 1.25 6.83 -5.15
N HIS A 78 0.16 7.30 -4.56
CA HIS A 78 -1.10 7.59 -5.26
C HIS A 78 -1.50 6.42 -6.18
N PHE A 79 -1.53 5.20 -5.62
CA PHE A 79 -1.76 4.00 -6.43
C PHE A 79 -3.08 4.09 -7.21
N HIS A 80 -3.05 3.65 -8.46
CA HIS A 80 -4.22 3.71 -9.32
C HIS A 80 -5.09 2.47 -9.11
N SER A 81 -6.20 2.62 -8.40
CA SER A 81 -7.14 1.53 -8.08
C SER A 81 -8.14 1.22 -9.20
N SER A 82 -7.73 1.30 -10.47
CA SER A 82 -8.57 0.81 -11.57
C SER A 82 -8.74 -0.71 -11.47
N LEU A 83 -9.77 -1.29 -12.09
CA LEU A 83 -10.01 -2.73 -12.03
C LEU A 83 -8.79 -3.54 -12.51
N GLU A 84 -8.21 -3.15 -13.65
CA GLU A 84 -7.04 -3.79 -14.25
C GLU A 84 -5.83 -3.79 -13.29
N LYS A 85 -5.57 -2.65 -12.64
CA LYS A 85 -4.45 -2.52 -11.70
C LYS A 85 -4.73 -3.23 -10.39
N SER A 86 -5.95 -3.14 -9.87
CA SER A 86 -6.35 -3.74 -8.60
C SER A 86 -6.28 -5.27 -8.66
N VAL A 87 -6.72 -5.89 -9.76
CA VAL A 87 -6.62 -7.35 -9.96
C VAL A 87 -5.19 -7.85 -9.74
N LYS A 88 -4.18 -7.14 -10.25
CA LYS A 88 -2.78 -7.56 -10.08
C LYS A 88 -2.34 -7.66 -8.62
N PHE A 89 -2.88 -6.82 -7.74
CA PHE A 89 -2.53 -6.79 -6.32
C PHE A 89 -3.45 -7.64 -5.44
N LEU A 90 -4.66 -7.95 -5.94
CA LEU A 90 -5.63 -8.82 -5.24
C LEU A 90 -5.44 -10.30 -5.57
N THR A 91 -5.08 -10.65 -6.80
CA THR A 91 -4.84 -12.04 -7.22
C THR A 91 -3.79 -12.76 -6.37
N PRO A 92 -2.65 -12.17 -6.00
CA PRO A 92 -1.65 -12.87 -5.19
C PRO A 92 -1.96 -12.82 -3.69
N LEU A 93 -3.16 -12.42 -3.24
CA LEU A 93 -3.51 -12.49 -1.83
C LEU A 93 -3.94 -13.90 -1.44
N PRO A 94 -3.81 -14.29 -0.15
CA PRO A 94 -4.23 -15.60 0.31
C PRO A 94 -5.69 -15.88 -0.07
N SER A 95 -5.91 -16.97 -0.80
CA SER A 95 -7.23 -17.46 -1.20
C SER A 95 -8.07 -18.01 -0.04
N ARG A 96 -7.46 -18.15 1.14
CA ARG A 96 -8.11 -18.52 2.40
C ARG A 96 -7.55 -17.71 3.58
N VAL A 97 -8.35 -17.62 4.64
CA VAL A 97 -7.92 -17.10 5.94
C VAL A 97 -6.73 -17.93 6.47
N LEU A 98 -5.73 -17.26 7.04
CA LEU A 98 -4.57 -17.94 7.61
C LEU A 98 -4.93 -18.62 8.93
N ARG A 99 -4.36 -19.80 9.14
CA ARG A 99 -4.57 -20.64 10.34
C ARG A 99 -3.28 -20.83 11.11
N GLU A 100 -3.41 -21.36 12.31
CA GLU A 100 -2.27 -21.70 13.16
C GLU A 100 -1.27 -22.60 12.41
N GLY A 101 0.00 -22.22 12.43
CA GLY A 101 1.09 -22.94 11.77
C GLY A 101 1.33 -22.56 10.30
N ASP A 102 0.53 -21.66 9.72
CA ASP A 102 0.82 -21.12 8.39
C ASP A 102 2.05 -20.19 8.45
N VAL A 103 3.12 -20.58 7.76
CA VAL A 103 4.37 -19.82 7.69
C VAL A 103 4.82 -19.67 6.24
N ALA A 104 4.60 -18.48 5.67
CA ALA A 104 5.15 -18.12 4.37
C ALA A 104 6.70 -18.12 4.40
N PRO A 105 7.39 -18.51 3.32
CA PRO A 105 6.86 -18.80 1.98
C PRO A 105 6.49 -20.28 1.75
N ASN A 106 6.32 -21.09 2.80
CA ASN A 106 6.20 -22.55 2.67
C ASN A 106 4.82 -23.10 3.07
N ILE A 107 3.75 -22.33 2.85
CA ILE A 107 2.39 -22.79 3.10
C ILE A 107 1.96 -23.69 1.93
N ALA A 108 1.85 -25.00 2.21
CA ALA A 108 1.76 -26.04 1.19
C ALA A 108 0.51 -25.96 0.29
N ASP A 109 -0.59 -25.39 0.78
CA ASP A 109 -1.85 -25.25 0.06
C ASP A 109 -2.08 -23.84 -0.51
N LEU A 110 -1.07 -22.97 -0.49
CA LEU A 110 -1.06 -21.68 -1.19
C LEU A 110 -0.14 -21.74 -2.42
N THR A 111 -0.46 -20.95 -3.44
CA THR A 111 0.39 -20.82 -4.63
C THR A 111 1.73 -20.16 -4.29
N PRO A 112 2.75 -20.30 -5.16
CA PRO A 112 4.00 -19.57 -5.00
C PRO A 112 3.81 -18.05 -4.92
N GLU A 113 2.86 -17.51 -5.69
CA GLU A 113 2.55 -16.07 -5.71
C GLU A 113 1.92 -15.60 -4.40
N GLU A 114 1.00 -16.39 -3.83
CA GLU A 114 0.39 -16.13 -2.52
C GLU A 114 1.43 -16.19 -1.39
N ASN A 115 2.31 -17.20 -1.41
CA ASN A 115 3.40 -17.33 -0.45
C ASN A 115 4.40 -16.17 -0.55
N HIS A 116 4.73 -15.75 -1.78
CA HIS A 116 5.61 -14.63 -2.03
C HIS A 116 5.01 -13.32 -1.51
N SER A 117 3.75 -13.01 -1.84
CA SER A 117 3.09 -11.77 -1.41
C SER A 117 3.02 -11.67 0.12
N LEU A 118 2.67 -12.77 0.81
CA LEU A 118 2.67 -12.85 2.27
C LEU A 118 4.05 -12.54 2.85
N SER A 119 5.10 -13.10 2.25
CA SER A 119 6.49 -12.86 2.66
C SER A 119 6.88 -11.39 2.49
N ILE A 120 6.45 -10.75 1.40
CA ILE A 120 6.70 -9.34 1.13
C ILE A 120 5.97 -8.43 2.14
N PHE A 121 4.67 -8.66 2.39
CA PHE A 121 3.94 -7.86 3.38
C PHE A 121 4.55 -7.99 4.77
N SER A 122 4.88 -9.22 5.18
CA SER A 122 5.55 -9.48 6.46
C SER A 122 6.91 -8.77 6.53
N TRP A 123 7.70 -8.84 5.46
CA TRP A 123 8.97 -8.13 5.37
C TRP A 123 8.79 -6.62 5.51
N MET A 124 7.91 -5.99 4.72
CA MET A 124 7.66 -4.53 4.74
C MET A 124 7.34 -4.05 6.15
N ARG A 125 6.40 -4.74 6.83
CA ARG A 125 6.04 -4.42 8.21
C ARG A 125 7.21 -4.63 9.17
N SER A 126 7.91 -5.75 9.06
CA SER A 126 9.00 -6.10 9.96
C SER A 126 10.15 -5.11 9.88
N ILE A 127 10.61 -4.77 8.66
CA ILE A 127 11.69 -3.80 8.47
C ILE A 127 11.26 -2.39 8.89
N ASN A 128 10.02 -1.99 8.60
CA ASN A 128 9.51 -0.69 9.03
C ASN A 128 9.43 -0.60 10.57
N THR A 129 9.01 -1.68 11.24
CA THR A 129 8.97 -1.77 12.70
C THR A 129 10.39 -1.72 13.28
N PHE A 130 11.31 -2.50 12.72
CA PHE A 130 12.72 -2.52 13.13
C PHE A 130 13.36 -1.14 13.02
N LEU A 131 13.03 -0.38 11.98
CA LEU A 131 13.52 0.98 11.75
C LEU A 131 12.67 2.07 12.43
N GLY A 132 11.75 1.72 13.33
CA GLY A 132 10.93 2.68 14.08
C GLY A 132 10.03 3.57 13.20
N GLY A 133 9.57 3.07 12.06
CA GLY A 133 8.75 3.81 11.10
C GLY A 133 9.53 4.58 10.04
N THR A 134 10.87 4.58 10.10
CA THR A 134 11.72 5.36 9.20
C THR A 134 11.53 4.97 7.74
N LEU A 135 11.30 3.69 7.43
CA LEU A 135 11.12 3.25 6.04
C LEU A 135 9.90 3.90 5.39
N VAL A 136 8.75 3.90 6.07
CA VAL A 136 7.54 4.58 5.58
C VAL A 136 7.77 6.08 5.43
N ASN A 137 8.51 6.70 6.36
CA ASN A 137 8.79 8.14 6.27
C ASN A 137 9.69 8.49 5.08
N MET A 138 10.74 7.71 4.83
CA MET A 138 11.58 7.86 3.64
C MET A 138 10.76 7.64 2.36
N TRP A 139 9.91 6.61 2.33
CA TRP A 139 9.01 6.37 1.21
C TRP A 139 8.11 7.58 0.93
N LYS A 140 7.45 8.11 1.95
CA LYS A 140 6.58 9.31 1.83
C LYS A 140 7.36 10.51 1.31
N GLY A 141 8.58 10.74 1.81
CA GLY A 141 9.47 11.80 1.32
C GLY A 141 9.84 11.64 -0.16
N ALA A 142 10.17 10.41 -0.59
CA ALA A 142 10.47 10.08 -1.98
C ALA A 142 9.28 10.31 -2.93
N MET A 143 8.04 10.20 -2.45
CA MET A 143 6.82 10.40 -3.24
C MET A 143 6.49 11.90 -3.45
N CYS A 144 7.49 12.76 -3.65
CA CYS A 144 7.32 14.22 -3.71
C CYS A 144 6.74 14.74 -5.05
N SER A 145 6.89 14.03 -6.16
CA SER A 145 6.45 14.46 -7.50
C SER A 145 5.60 13.42 -8.21
N VAL A 146 4.89 13.82 -9.27
CA VAL A 146 4.13 12.88 -10.12
C VAL A 146 5.04 11.77 -10.68
N THR A 147 6.25 12.14 -11.10
CA THR A 147 7.25 11.23 -11.67
C THR A 147 7.73 10.21 -10.63
N THR A 148 8.10 10.67 -9.43
CA THR A 148 8.57 9.76 -8.37
C THR A 148 7.44 8.89 -7.85
N ARG A 149 6.19 9.37 -7.83
CA ARG A 149 5.02 8.54 -7.52
C ARG A 149 4.77 7.44 -8.56
N GLU A 150 4.95 7.72 -9.85
CA GLU A 150 4.88 6.69 -10.89
C GLU A 150 5.97 5.63 -10.73
N GLN A 151 7.22 6.05 -10.48
CA GLN A 151 8.31 5.12 -10.16
C GLN A 151 7.99 4.28 -8.91
N GLY A 152 7.45 4.91 -7.87
CA GLY A 152 7.00 4.23 -6.65
C GLY A 152 5.96 3.14 -6.93
N ARG A 153 4.96 3.43 -7.76
CA ARG A 153 3.96 2.41 -8.17
C ARG A 153 4.60 1.22 -8.87
N GLN A 154 5.55 1.47 -9.77
CA GLN A 154 6.27 0.41 -10.48
C GLN A 154 7.15 -0.41 -9.53
N MET A 155 7.80 0.24 -8.55
CA MET A 155 8.56 -0.45 -7.51
C MET A 155 7.68 -1.34 -6.63
N LEU A 156 6.48 -0.89 -6.25
CA LEU A 156 5.53 -1.71 -5.51
C LEU A 156 5.05 -2.92 -6.34
N GLU A 157 4.80 -2.72 -7.63
CA GLU A 157 4.44 -3.82 -8.56
C GLU A 157 5.58 -4.84 -8.67
N GLN A 158 6.83 -4.38 -8.83
CA GLN A 158 8.00 -5.28 -8.87
C GLN A 158 8.19 -6.02 -7.55
N LEU A 159 8.13 -5.32 -6.42
CA LEU A 159 8.31 -5.92 -5.11
C LEU A 159 7.28 -7.03 -4.85
N LEU A 160 6.01 -6.80 -5.19
CA LEU A 160 4.94 -7.74 -4.92
C LEU A 160 4.84 -8.88 -5.95
N LEU A 161 5.13 -8.62 -7.23
CA LEU A 161 4.85 -9.57 -8.31
C LEU A 161 6.09 -10.24 -8.91
N ASN A 162 7.29 -9.77 -8.59
CA ASN A 162 8.54 -10.33 -9.10
C ASN A 162 9.35 -10.94 -7.95
N PRO A 163 9.33 -12.27 -7.77
CA PRO A 163 10.12 -12.96 -6.74
C PRO A 163 11.64 -12.73 -6.85
N SER A 164 12.13 -12.35 -8.03
CA SER A 164 13.55 -12.02 -8.24
C SER A 164 13.90 -10.59 -7.85
N PHE A 165 12.91 -9.74 -7.54
CA PHE A 165 13.14 -8.37 -7.12
C PHE A 165 13.62 -8.35 -5.67
N ALA A 166 14.92 -8.10 -5.49
CA ALA A 166 15.50 -8.09 -4.16
C ALA A 166 14.93 -6.95 -3.30
N THR A 167 14.54 -7.26 -2.08
CA THR A 167 14.12 -6.27 -1.08
C THR A 167 15.21 -5.23 -0.78
N THR A 168 16.48 -5.59 -0.95
CA THR A 168 17.61 -4.65 -0.87
C THR A 168 17.60 -3.61 -2.00
N SER A 169 17.16 -3.98 -3.20
CA SER A 169 16.96 -3.05 -4.31
C SER A 169 15.86 -2.03 -3.98
N PHE A 170 14.80 -2.45 -3.29
CA PHE A 170 13.77 -1.52 -2.81
C PHE A 170 14.36 -0.46 -1.87
N LEU A 171 15.14 -0.89 -0.88
CA LEU A 171 15.76 0.01 0.11
C LEU A 171 16.75 1.00 -0.54
N SER A 172 17.59 0.53 -1.47
CA SER A 172 18.56 1.40 -2.15
C SER A 172 17.87 2.43 -3.04
N LEU A 173 16.84 2.01 -3.78
CA LEU A 173 16.07 2.91 -4.65
C LEU A 173 15.32 3.99 -3.85
N ILE A 174 14.70 3.65 -2.72
CA ILE A 174 14.05 4.64 -1.85
C ILE A 174 15.06 5.67 -1.36
N THR A 175 16.22 5.20 -0.91
CA THR A 175 17.29 6.09 -0.43
C THR A 175 17.72 7.06 -1.53
N GLY A 176 17.91 6.56 -2.76
CA GLY A 176 18.23 7.40 -3.92
C GLY A 176 17.12 8.42 -4.24
N MET A 177 15.86 7.99 -4.31
CA MET A 177 14.73 8.88 -4.61
C MET A 177 14.55 9.97 -3.55
N THR A 178 14.79 9.65 -2.27
CA THR A 178 14.70 10.63 -1.17
C THR A 178 15.71 11.75 -1.31
N THR A 179 16.85 11.55 -1.99
CA THR A 179 17.84 12.61 -2.26
C THR A 179 17.50 13.48 -3.48
N SER A 180 16.52 13.06 -4.28
CA SER A 180 16.02 13.80 -5.45
C SER A 180 14.80 14.68 -5.10
N CYS A 181 14.35 14.57 -3.86
CA CYS A 181 13.44 15.44 -3.15
C CYS A 181 14.23 16.10 -1.99
#